data_AF-A0A7J3MJ89-F1
#
_entry.id   AF-A0A7J3MJ89-F1
#
_cell.length_a   1.000
_cell.length_b   1.000
_cell.length_c   1.000
_cell.angle_alpha   90.00
_cell.angle_beta   90.00
_cell.angle_gamma   90.00
#
_symmetry.space_group_name_H-M   'P 1'
#
loop_
_entity.id
_entity.type
_entity.pdbx_description
1 polymer ?
#
loop_
_entity_poly.entity_id
_entity_poly.type
_entity_poly.pdbx_seq_one_letter_code
_entity_poly.pdbx_strand_id
1 'polypeptide(L)'
;RAIKYLIKLAHREGKTVSICGQAPSVYPEFTEFLVRCGIDSISINPDAAVFTRKLVASIEQRIMLEKALGQVKTDPDWDLPDPDED
;
A
#
# COMPACT_ATOMS: atom_id res chain seq x y z
N ARG A 1 0.32 -2.61 10.88
CA ARG A 1 0.66 -1.59 11.92
C ARG A 1 1.99 -0.88 11.62
N ALA A 2 3.16 -1.45 11.92
CA ALA A 2 4.45 -0.74 11.82
C ALA A 2 4.76 -0.14 10.43
N ILE A 3 4.46 -0.87 9.35
CA ILE A 3 4.71 -0.40 7.98
C ILE A 3 3.85 0.82 7.63
N LYS A 4 2.55 0.79 7.94
CA LYS A 4 1.62 1.92 7.70
C LYS A 4 2.07 3.17 8.44
N TYR A 5 2.46 3.00 9.71
CA TYR A 5 3.00 4.08 10.54
C TYR A 5 4.28 4.68 9.94
N LEU A 6 5.21 3.83 9.51
CA LEU A 6 6.46 4.28 8.90
C LEU A 6 6.23 5.06 7.59
N ILE A 7 5.31 4.61 6.75
CA ILE A 7 4.92 5.32 5.52
C ILE A 7 4.34 6.69 5.87
N LYS A 8 3.40 6.76 6.82
CA LYS A 8 2.78 8.01 7.28
C LYS A 8 3.83 8.99 7.83
N LEU A 9 4.75 8.51 8.66
CA LEU A 9 5.81 9.32 9.26
C LEU A 9 6.77 9.87 8.20
N ALA A 10 7.22 9.02 7.28
CA ALA A 10 8.10 9.46 6.21
C ALA A 10 7.46 10.54 5.33
N HIS A 11 6.19 10.38 4.97
CA HIS A 11 5.47 11.41 4.20
C HIS A 11 5.28 12.71 4.98
N ARG A 12 5.04 12.65 6.31
CA ARG A 12 5.01 13.84 7.17
C ARG A 12 6.33 14.61 7.13
N GLU A 13 7.45 13.89 7.04
CA GLU A 13 8.81 14.46 6.92
C GLU A 13 9.21 14.79 5.47
N GLY A 14 8.31 14.64 4.49
CA GLY A 14 8.61 14.86 3.07
C GLY A 14 9.62 13.86 2.48
N LYS A 15 9.74 12.66 3.09
CA LYS A 15 10.61 11.57 2.68
C LYS A 15 9.83 10.53 1.89
N THR A 16 10.47 9.89 0.92
CA THR A 16 9.92 8.74 0.19
C THR A 16 10.20 7.43 0.92
N VAL A 17 9.33 6.44 0.73
CA VAL A 17 9.46 5.10 1.30
C VAL A 17 9.39 4.04 0.20
N SER A 18 10.30 3.07 0.28
CA SER A 18 10.32 1.89 -0.56
C SER A 18 10.33 0.64 0.30
N ILE A 19 9.68 -0.43 -0.19
CA ILE A 19 9.81 -1.76 0.40
C ILE A 19 10.45 -2.70 -0.61
N CYS A 20 11.50 -3.39 -0.17
CA CYS A 20 12.14 -4.47 -0.90
C CYS A 20 11.70 -5.83 -0.36
N GLY A 21 11.62 -6.82 -1.25
CA GLY A 21 11.44 -8.22 -0.88
C GLY A 21 10.53 -8.97 -1.83
N GLN A 22 10.38 -10.27 -1.59
CA GLN A 22 9.53 -11.13 -2.41
C GLN A 22 8.04 -11.07 -1.98
N ALA A 23 7.76 -10.56 -0.77
CA ALA A 23 6.40 -10.52 -0.24
C ALA A 23 5.40 -9.75 -1.14
N PRO A 24 5.71 -8.58 -1.71
CA PRO A 24 4.80 -7.89 -2.63
C PRO A 24 4.50 -8.67 -3.92
N SER A 25 5.45 -9.49 -4.40
CA SER A 25 5.23 -10.35 -5.56
C SER A 25 4.48 -11.65 -5.26
N VAL A 26 4.52 -12.11 -4.00
CA VAL A 26 3.93 -13.39 -3.58
C VAL A 26 2.53 -13.22 -2.97
N TYR A 27 2.29 -12.11 -2.28
CA TYR A 27 1.04 -11.84 -1.56
C TYR A 27 0.33 -10.60 -2.13
N PRO A 28 -0.69 -10.78 -2.98
CA PRO A 28 -1.42 -9.67 -3.56
C PRO A 28 -2.09 -8.76 -2.53
N GLU A 29 -2.57 -9.30 -1.41
CA GLU A 29 -3.15 -8.48 -0.33
C GLU A 29 -2.10 -7.56 0.29
N PHE A 30 -0.85 -8.01 0.40
CA PHE A 30 0.23 -7.17 0.92
C PHE A 30 0.55 -6.02 -0.04
N THR A 31 0.58 -6.28 -1.36
CA THR A 31 0.72 -5.19 -2.34
C THR A 31 -0.46 -4.21 -2.27
N GLU A 32 -1.69 -4.70 -2.13
CA GLU A 32 -2.86 -3.83 -1.94
C GLU A 32 -2.74 -2.98 -0.68
N PHE A 33 -2.32 -3.56 0.44
CA PHE A 33 -2.04 -2.83 1.67
C PHE A 33 -1.05 -1.70 1.45
N LEU A 34 0.09 -1.97 0.82
CA LEU A 34 1.13 -0.98 0.57
C LEU A 34 0.64 0.17 -0.32
N VAL A 35 -0.07 -0.16 -1.41
CA VAL A 35 -0.62 0.84 -2.33
C VAL A 35 -1.66 1.70 -1.63
N ARG A 36 -2.56 1.10 -0.83
CA ARG A 36 -3.56 1.86 -0.05
C ARG A 36 -2.95 2.72 1.04
N CYS A 37 -1.84 2.28 1.64
CA CYS A 37 -1.06 3.10 2.57
C CYS A 37 -0.29 4.24 1.88
N GLY A 38 -0.19 4.23 0.55
CA GLY A 38 0.47 5.27 -0.23
C GLY A 38 1.97 5.05 -0.45
N ILE A 39 2.47 3.81 -0.42
CA ILE A 39 3.90 3.54 -0.68
C ILE A 39 4.38 4.22 -1.97
N ASP A 40 5.58 4.79 -1.98
CA ASP A 40 6.11 5.49 -3.16
C ASP A 40 6.70 4.52 -4.19
N SER A 41 7.29 3.41 -3.72
CA SER A 41 7.87 2.40 -4.61
C SER A 41 7.93 1.01 -3.99
N ILE A 42 7.92 -0.02 -4.85
CA ILE A 42 8.05 -1.42 -4.48
C ILE A 42 9.20 -2.02 -5.30
N SER A 43 10.19 -2.60 -4.62
CA SER A 43 11.36 -3.24 -5.24
C SER A 43 11.21 -4.76 -5.20
N ILE A 44 11.10 -5.37 -6.38
CA ILE A 44 10.86 -6.80 -6.58
C ILE A 44 11.73 -7.31 -7.74
N ASN A 45 11.83 -8.63 -7.87
CA ASN A 45 12.63 -9.24 -8.92
C ASN A 45 12.01 -8.98 -10.32
N PRO A 46 12.83 -8.91 -11.39
CA PRO A 46 12.36 -8.58 -12.74
C PRO A 46 11.29 -9.52 -13.30
N ASP A 47 11.33 -10.80 -12.93
CA ASP A 47 10.37 -11.83 -13.32
C ASP A 47 8.95 -11.53 -12.82
N ALA A 48 8.82 -10.94 -11.63
CA ALA A 48 7.54 -10.55 -11.05
C ALA A 48 7.09 -9.13 -11.44
N ALA A 49 7.95 -8.31 -12.07
CA ALA A 49 7.69 -6.90 -12.36
C ALA A 49 6.42 -6.66 -13.18
N VAL A 50 6.21 -7.47 -14.22
CA VAL A 50 5.04 -7.34 -15.09
C VAL A 50 3.75 -7.67 -14.34
N PHE A 51 3.76 -8.74 -13.53
CA PHE A 51 2.61 -9.14 -12.74
C PHE A 51 2.28 -8.10 -11.66
N THR A 52 3.27 -7.72 -10.86
CA THR A 52 3.09 -6.73 -9.78
C THR A 52 2.62 -5.39 -10.34
N ARG A 53 3.13 -4.94 -11.49
CA ARG A 53 2.66 -3.69 -12.12
C ARG A 53 1.19 -3.75 -12.53
N LYS A 54 0.75 -4.88 -13.12
CA LYS A 54 -0.68 -5.07 -13.47
C LYS A 54 -1.55 -5.10 -12.22
N LEU A 55 -1.08 -5.75 -11.16
CA LEU A 55 -1.77 -5.81 -9.88
C LEU A 55 -1.93 -4.40 -9.28
N VAL A 56 -0.85 -3.61 -9.21
CA VAL A 56 -0.90 -2.22 -8.72
C VAL A 56 -1.90 -1.39 -9.53
N ALA A 57 -1.84 -1.44 -10.86
CA ALA A 57 -2.79 -0.71 -11.70
C ALA A 57 -4.26 -1.11 -11.42
N SER A 58 -4.53 -2.40 -11.20
CA SER A 58 -5.87 -2.88 -10.87
C SER A 58 -6.36 -2.39 -9.50
N ILE A 59 -5.45 -2.26 -8.52
CA ILE A 59 -5.74 -1.74 -7.19
C ILE A 59 -6.01 -0.24 -7.27
N GLU A 60 -5.18 0.53 -7.98
CA GLU A 60 -5.35 1.96 -8.17
C GLU A 60 -6.71 2.29 -8.82
N GLN A 61 -7.09 1.52 -9.85
CA GLN A 61 -8.42 1.63 -10.47
C GLN A 61 -9.55 1.35 -9.48
N ARG A 62 -9.40 0.32 -8.65
CA ARG A 62 -10.39 -0.02 -7.63
C ARG A 62 -10.54 1.09 -6.60
N ILE A 63 -9.44 1.65 -6.12
CA ILE A 63 -9.43 2.80 -5.20
C ILE A 63 -10.13 4.01 -5.83
N MET A 64 -9.92 4.25 -7.13
CA MET A 64 -10.60 5.35 -7.83
C MET A 64 -12.12 5.14 -7.91
N LEU A 65 -12.57 3.92 -8.20
CA LEU A 65 -14.00 3.57 -8.23
C LEU A 65 -14.63 3.65 -6.84
N GLU A 66 -13.97 3.11 -5.83
CA GLU A 66 -14.35 3.22 -4.41
C GLU A 66 -14.59 4.67 -3.99
N LYS A 67 -13.66 5.57 -4.33
CA LYS A 67 -13.81 7.02 -4.09
C LYS A 67 -15.01 7.61 -4.83
N ALA A 68 -15.24 7.22 -6.09
CA ALA A 68 -16.37 7.73 -6.87
C ALA A 68 -17.74 7.24 -6.34
N LEU A 69 -17.79 6.03 -5.79
CA LEU A 69 -18.99 5.44 -5.20
C LEU A 69 -19.23 5.86 -3.74
N GLY A 70 -18.30 6.60 -3.13
CA GLY A 70 -18.35 6.94 -1.70
C GLY A 70 -18.17 5.71 -0.80
N GLN A 71 -17.60 4.62 -1.32
CA GLN A 71 -17.37 3.37 -0.61
C GLN A 71 -15.88 3.23 -0.35
N VAL A 72 -15.44 3.36 0.90
CA VAL A 72 -14.04 3.10 1.27
C VAL A 72 -13.94 1.70 1.84
N LYS A 73 -13.12 0.85 1.24
CA LYS A 73 -12.80 -0.46 1.84
C LYS A 73 -12.04 -0.20 3.15
N THR A 74 -12.64 -0.61 4.26
CA THR A 74 -12.01 -0.66 5.58
C THR A 74 -11.54 -2.07 5.87
N ASP A 75 -10.30 -2.23 6.29
CA ASP A 75 -9.75 -3.51 6.69
C ASP A 75 -9.35 -3.46 8.18
N PRO A 76 -9.96 -4.27 9.07
CA PRO A 76 -9.71 -4.20 10.50
C PRO A 76 -8.25 -4.53 10.90
N ASP A 77 -7.49 -5.22 10.04
CA ASP A 77 -6.08 -5.53 10.30
C ASP A 77 -5.15 -4.35 9.98
N TRP A 78 -5.59 -3.44 9.09
CA TRP A 78 -4.78 -2.33 8.58
C TRP A 78 -5.25 -0.97 9.09
N ASP A 79 -6.55 -0.79 9.30
CA ASP A 79 -7.22 0.45 9.71
C ASP A 79 -7.38 0.53 11.22
N LEU A 80 -6.28 0.25 11.89
CA LEU A 80 -6.17 0.41 13.31
C LEU A 80 -5.84 1.87 13.65
N PRO A 81 -6.32 2.37 14.80
CA PRO A 81 -5.99 3.71 15.26
C PRO A 81 -4.48 3.86 15.37
N ASP A 82 -3.98 5.06 15.05
CA ASP A 82 -2.57 5.33 15.19
C ASP A 82 -2.17 5.24 16.67
N PRO A 83 -1.00 4.66 16.98
CA PRO A 83 -0.56 4.52 18.37
C PRO A 83 -0.27 5.86 19.04
N ASP A 84 -0.11 6.93 18.24
CA ASP A 84 0.13 8.31 18.70
C ASP A 84 -1.13 9.19 18.57
N GLU A 85 -2.28 8.64 18.19
CA GLU A 85 -3.57 9.34 18.26
C GLU A 85 -4.16 9.09 19.66
N ASP A 86 -4.07 10.09 20.54
CA ASP A 86 -4.74 10.13 21.86
C ASP A 86 -6.28 10.06 21.74
#